data_AF-A0A7Z1QIF7-F1
#
_entry.id   AF-A0A7Z1QIF7-F1
#
_cell.length_a   1.000
_cell.length_b   1.000
_cell.length_c   1.000
_cell.angle_alpha   90.00
_cell.angle_beta   90.00
_cell.angle_gamma   90.00
#
_symmetry.space_group_name_H-M   'P 1'
#
loop_
_entity.id
_entity.type
_entity.pdbx_description
1 polymer ?
#
loop_
_entity_poly.entity_id
_entity_poly.type
_entity_poly.pdbx_seq_one_letter_code
_entity_poly.pdbx_strand_id
1 'polypeptide(L)'
;MSYIDKQALREAAEKATPGNWHRSSSRFNGITATPFSLCGEEVTLAHTVEKRDAEFIAAANPATMLALLDENLQLQREKDATEAVALALRDDMRQAREKLEAAERSMAE
;
A
#
# COMPACT_ATOMS: atom_id res chain seq x y z
N MET A 1 13.72 -11.57 -1.39
CA MET A 1 12.34 -11.07 -1.21
C MET A 1 11.65 -11.19 -2.54
N SER A 2 10.50 -11.88 -2.61
CA SER A 2 9.71 -11.95 -3.84
C SER A 2 9.23 -10.55 -4.20
N TYR A 3 9.40 -10.13 -5.45
CA TYR A 3 8.85 -8.86 -5.94
C TYR A 3 7.33 -9.03 -6.07
N ILE A 4 6.58 -8.36 -5.22
CA ILE A 4 5.12 -8.35 -5.30
C ILE A 4 4.74 -7.44 -6.48
N ASP A 5 4.04 -7.99 -7.47
CA ASP A 5 3.47 -7.22 -8.56
C ASP A 5 2.24 -6.44 -8.06
N LYS A 6 2.47 -5.18 -7.68
CA LYS A 6 1.44 -4.28 -7.15
C LYS A 6 0.38 -3.93 -8.20
N GLN A 7 0.74 -3.91 -9.48
CA GLN A 7 -0.18 -3.60 -10.56
C GLN A 7 -1.14 -4.77 -10.78
N ALA A 8 -0.61 -6.00 -10.83
CA ALA A 8 -1.42 -7.20 -10.91
C ALA A 8 -2.36 -7.34 -9.69
N LEU A 9 -1.89 -7.01 -8.49
CA LEU A 9 -2.74 -6.98 -7.29
C LEU A 9 -3.85 -5.94 -7.38
N ARG A 10 -3.55 -4.75 -7.92
CA ARG A 10 -4.53 -3.69 -8.12
C ARG A 10 -5.63 -4.12 -9.08
N GLU A 11 -5.25 -4.66 -10.24
CA GLU A 11 -6.20 -5.18 -11.22
C GLU A 11 -7.05 -6.32 -10.67
N ALA A 12 -6.46 -7.21 -9.85
CA ALA A 12 -7.19 -8.28 -9.19
C ALA A 12 -8.23 -7.73 -8.20
N ALA A 13 -7.87 -6.70 -7.42
CA ALA A 13 -8.80 -6.05 -6.51
C ALA A 13 -9.93 -5.30 -7.27
N GLU A 14 -9.62 -4.57 -8.35
CA GLU A 14 -10.62 -3.87 -9.16
C GLU A 14 -11.62 -4.82 -9.84
N LYS A 15 -11.19 -6.03 -10.21
CA LYS A 15 -12.05 -7.06 -10.83
C LYS A 15 -12.86 -7.87 -9.80
N ALA A 16 -12.51 -7.80 -8.53
CA ALA A 16 -13.18 -8.55 -7.47
C ALA A 16 -14.54 -7.92 -7.11
N THR A 17 -15.39 -8.69 -6.44
CA THR A 17 -16.73 -8.23 -6.05
C THR A 17 -16.63 -7.03 -5.10
N PRO A 18 -17.22 -5.87 -5.44
CA PRO A 18 -17.16 -4.69 -4.59
C PRO A 18 -18.06 -4.84 -3.35
N GLY A 19 -17.84 -3.98 -2.36
CA GLY A 19 -18.67 -3.89 -1.15
C GLY A 19 -18.09 -4.58 0.07
N ASN A 20 -18.88 -4.62 1.14
CA ASN A 20 -18.49 -5.23 2.40
C ASN A 20 -18.52 -6.74 2.28
N TRP A 21 -17.40 -7.36 2.68
CA TRP A 21 -17.26 -8.81 2.70
C TRP A 21 -17.49 -9.30 4.12
N HIS A 22 -18.25 -10.37 4.26
CA HIS A 22 -18.56 -10.99 5.55
C HIS A 22 -18.18 -12.46 5.53
N ARG A 23 -17.80 -12.97 6.70
CA ARG A 23 -17.61 -14.41 6.88
C ARG A 23 -18.95 -15.12 6.76
N SER A 24 -19.01 -16.23 6.04
CA SER A 24 -20.13 -17.18 6.22
C SER A 24 -19.67 -18.49 6.85
N SER A 25 -20.62 -19.18 7.48
CA SER A 25 -20.43 -20.45 8.19
C SER A 25 -20.77 -21.67 7.32
N SER A 26 -20.91 -21.49 6.00
CA SER A 26 -21.24 -22.58 5.08
C SER A 26 -20.06 -23.55 4.91
N ARG A 27 -20.34 -24.85 4.78
CA ARG A 27 -19.35 -25.91 4.50
C ARG A 27 -18.80 -25.91 3.06
N PHE A 28 -19.12 -24.87 2.29
CA PHE A 28 -18.74 -24.72 0.89
C PHE A 28 -17.65 -23.66 0.77
N ASN A 29 -16.53 -23.95 0.10
CA ASN A 29 -15.47 -22.96 -0.14
C ASN A 29 -15.79 -22.14 -1.40
N GLY A 30 -15.78 -20.82 -1.29
CA GLY A 30 -16.05 -19.93 -2.41
C GLY A 30 -16.48 -18.53 -1.97
N ILE A 31 -16.38 -17.58 -2.90
CA ILE A 31 -17.01 -16.27 -2.76
C ILE A 31 -18.35 -16.36 -3.47
N THR A 32 -19.44 -16.12 -2.74
CA THR A 32 -20.79 -16.13 -3.34
C THR A 32 -21.25 -14.68 -3.47
N ALA A 33 -21.42 -14.23 -4.71
CA ALA A 33 -21.93 -12.90 -5.07
C ALA A 33 -23.45 -12.91 -5.35
N THR A 34 -24.15 -13.96 -4.94
CA THR A 34 -25.61 -14.02 -4.99
C THR A 34 -26.18 -13.19 -3.84
N PRO A 35 -27.31 -12.48 -4.02
CA PRO A 35 -27.92 -11.67 -2.96
C PRO A 35 -28.41 -12.56 -1.81
N PHE A 36 -27.52 -12.83 -0.86
CA PHE A 36 -27.90 -13.26 0.48
C PHE A 36 -28.19 -12.00 1.28
N SER A 37 -29.46 -11.75 1.56
CA SER A 37 -29.83 -10.67 2.46
C SER A 37 -29.54 -11.11 3.89
N LEU A 38 -28.41 -10.69 4.42
CA LEU A 38 -28.14 -10.74 5.86
C LEU A 38 -28.68 -9.45 6.45
N CYS A 39 -29.73 -9.54 7.26
CA CYS A 39 -30.35 -8.38 7.91
C CYS A 39 -30.82 -7.25 6.96
N GLY A 40 -31.16 -7.55 5.70
CA GLY A 40 -31.65 -6.54 4.76
C GLY A 40 -30.58 -5.82 3.93
N GLU A 41 -29.29 -6.17 4.11
CA GLU A 41 -28.18 -5.61 3.35
C GLU A 41 -27.65 -6.64 2.34
N GLU A 42 -27.30 -6.18 1.13
CA GLU A 42 -26.65 -7.01 0.12
C GLU A 42 -25.15 -7.09 0.43
N VAL A 43 -24.71 -8.26 0.91
CA VAL A 43 -23.34 -8.50 1.37
C VAL A 43 -22.65 -9.55 0.52
N THR A 44 -21.34 -9.39 0.32
CA THR A 44 -20.52 -10.45 -0.28
C THR A 44 -20.04 -11.40 0.81
N LEU A 45 -20.14 -12.71 0.58
CA LEU A 45 -19.71 -13.70 1.55
C LEU A 45 -18.38 -14.35 1.15
N ALA A 46 -17.40 -14.29 2.05
CA ALA A 46 -16.16 -15.05 1.94
C ALA A 46 -16.32 -16.39 2.68
N HIS A 47 -16.13 -17.52 1.96
CA HIS A 47 -16.17 -18.85 2.56
C HIS A 47 -14.85 -19.60 2.40
N THR A 48 -14.38 -20.17 3.50
CA THR A 48 -13.23 -21.08 3.60
C THR A 48 -13.53 -22.17 4.62
N VAL A 49 -12.83 -23.31 4.55
CA VAL A 49 -12.98 -24.43 5.51
C VAL A 49 -12.68 -23.95 6.91
N GLU A 50 -11.61 -23.17 7.05
CA GLU A 50 -11.17 -22.60 8.32
C GLU A 50 -11.82 -21.23 8.55
N LYS A 51 -12.55 -21.10 9.66
CA LYS A 51 -13.27 -19.86 10.05
C LYS A 51 -12.37 -18.62 10.02
N ARG A 52 -11.11 -18.77 10.46
CA ARG A 52 -10.13 -17.67 10.55
C ARG A 52 -9.72 -17.14 9.18
N ASP A 53 -9.64 -18.00 8.18
CA ASP A 53 -9.22 -17.63 6.84
C ASP A 53 -10.30 -16.76 6.16
N ALA A 54 -11.57 -17.09 6.35
CA ALA A 54 -12.68 -16.30 5.84
C ALA A 54 -12.80 -14.93 6.52
N GLU A 55 -12.49 -14.85 7.82
CA GLU A 55 -12.41 -13.56 8.53
C GLU A 55 -11.24 -12.71 8.00
N PHE A 56 -10.09 -13.32 7.74
CA PHE A 56 -8.96 -12.64 7.13
C PHE A 56 -9.28 -12.14 5.72
N ILE A 57 -9.86 -12.98 4.85
CA ILE A 57 -10.23 -12.59 3.48
C ILE A 57 -11.29 -11.48 3.49
N ALA A 58 -12.25 -11.54 4.40
CA ALA A 58 -13.25 -10.48 4.56
C ALA A 58 -12.63 -9.14 5.00
N ALA A 59 -11.62 -9.16 5.86
CA ALA A 59 -10.89 -7.96 6.25
C ALA A 59 -9.97 -7.45 5.11
N ALA A 60 -9.30 -8.36 4.41
CA ALA A 60 -8.47 -8.11 3.24
C ALA A 60 -9.29 -8.05 1.94
N ASN A 61 -10.48 -7.47 2.01
CA ASN A 61 -11.36 -7.32 0.85
C ASN A 61 -10.75 -6.36 -0.20
N PRO A 62 -11.34 -6.27 -1.39
CA PRO A 62 -10.82 -5.43 -2.47
C PRO A 62 -10.64 -3.96 -2.09
N ALA A 63 -11.57 -3.39 -1.32
CA ALA A 63 -11.51 -2.01 -0.86
C ALA A 63 -10.29 -1.77 0.06
N THR A 64 -10.07 -2.63 1.04
CA THR A 64 -8.89 -2.58 1.92
C THR A 64 -7.60 -2.73 1.12
N MET A 65 -7.56 -3.67 0.16
CA MET A 65 -6.37 -3.88 -0.67
C MET A 65 -6.03 -2.65 -1.53
N LEU A 66 -7.02 -2.02 -2.15
CA LEU A 66 -6.82 -0.79 -2.92
C LEU A 66 -6.34 0.36 -2.04
N ALA A 67 -6.94 0.55 -0.86
CA ALA A 67 -6.52 1.57 0.09
C ALA A 67 -5.05 1.37 0.54
N LEU A 68 -4.65 0.14 0.84
CA LEU A 68 -3.26 -0.18 1.20
C LEU A 68 -2.28 0.04 0.04
N LEU A 69 -2.69 -0.26 -1.20
CA LEU A 69 -1.88 0.01 -2.39
C LEU A 69 -1.68 1.51 -2.63
N ASP A 70 -2.71 2.32 -2.36
CA ASP A 70 -2.65 3.78 -2.46
C ASP A 70 -1.76 4.39 -1.39
N GLU A 71 -1.90 3.95 -0.14
CA GLU A 71 -0.99 4.34 0.96
C GLU A 71 0.46 3.97 0.63
N ASN A 72 0.68 2.77 0.08
CA ASN A 72 2.02 2.34 -0.31
C ASN A 72 2.63 3.20 -1.43
N LEU A 73 1.82 3.60 -2.41
CA LEU A 73 2.25 4.51 -3.47
C LEU A 73 2.58 5.90 -2.91
N GLN A 74 1.78 6.40 -1.97
CA GLN A 74 2.01 7.68 -1.30
C GLN A 74 3.33 7.65 -0.50
N LEU A 75 3.55 6.61 0.30
CA LEU A 75 4.80 6.42 1.07
C LEU A 75 6.03 6.35 0.16
N GLN A 76 5.92 5.71 -1.01
CA GLN A 76 7.01 5.66 -1.98
C GLN A 76 7.36 7.07 -2.50
N ARG A 77 6.35 7.89 -2.82
CA ARG A 77 6.55 9.27 -3.27
C ARG A 77 7.18 10.14 -2.20
N GLU A 78 6.74 10.01 -0.95
CA GLU A 78 7.29 10.76 0.19
C GLU A 78 8.75 10.36 0.48
N LYS A 79 9.05 9.07 0.36
CA LYS A 79 10.42 8.56 0.45
C LYS A 79 11.30 9.19 -0.63
N ASP A 80 10.88 9.13 -1.89
CA ASP A 80 11.65 9.66 -3.02
C ASP A 80 11.87 11.18 -2.89
N ALA A 81 10.85 11.92 -2.43
CA ALA A 81 10.96 13.35 -2.15
C ALA A 81 11.96 13.64 -1.01
N THR A 82 11.91 12.86 0.07
CA THR A 82 12.84 13.00 1.20
C THR A 82 14.28 12.70 0.77
N GLU A 83 14.48 11.67 -0.05
CA GLU A 83 15.79 11.33 -0.61
C GLU A 83 16.32 12.45 -1.51
N ALA A 84 15.47 13.05 -2.35
CA ALA A 84 15.85 14.20 -3.18
C ALA A 84 16.29 15.42 -2.33
N VAL A 85 15.55 15.73 -1.26
CA VAL A 85 15.91 16.81 -0.33
C VAL A 85 17.24 16.51 0.38
N ALA A 86 17.45 15.27 0.81
CA ALA A 86 18.70 14.87 1.46
C ALA A 86 19.91 14.95 0.52
N LEU A 87 19.73 14.66 -0.76
CA LEU A 87 20.76 14.82 -1.79
C LEU A 87 21.09 16.29 -2.03
N ALA A 88 20.07 17.14 -2.21
CA ALA A 88 20.27 18.58 -2.39
C ALA A 88 21.02 19.20 -1.19
N LEU A 89 20.61 18.86 0.04
CA LEU A 89 21.29 19.34 1.24
C LEU A 89 22.75 18.88 1.31
N ARG A 90 23.04 17.65 0.90
CA ARG A 90 24.42 17.13 0.87
C ARG A 90 25.29 17.92 -0.11
N ASP A 91 24.74 18.28 -1.26
CA ASP A 91 25.46 19.04 -2.28
C ASP A 91 25.66 20.50 -1.85
N ASP A 92 24.65 21.13 -1.24
CA ASP A 92 24.77 22.47 -0.66
C ASP A 92 25.84 22.53 0.44
N MET A 93 25.87 21.54 1.34
CA MET A 93 26.89 21.45 2.39
C MET A 93 28.29 21.26 1.82
N ARG A 94 28.44 20.52 0.71
CA ARG A 94 29.72 20.37 0.02
C ARG A 94 30.18 21.70 -0.56
N GLN A 95 29.32 22.38 -1.30
CA GLN A 95 29.64 23.69 -1.88
C GLN A 95 29.97 24.73 -0.81
N ALA A 96 29.27 24.71 0.33
CA ALA A 96 29.57 25.60 1.45
C ALA A 96 30.97 25.36 2.02
N ARG A 97 31.38 24.09 2.15
CA ARG A 97 32.75 23.73 2.59
C ARG A 97 33.80 24.16 1.60
N GLU A 98 33.59 23.93 0.30
CA GLU A 98 34.53 24.36 -0.75
C GLU A 98 34.71 25.89 -0.75
N LYS A 99 33.62 26.65 -0.58
CA LYS A 99 33.68 28.11 -0.45
C LYS A 99 34.42 28.55 0.81
N LEU A 100 34.21 27.85 1.93
CA LEU A 100 34.92 28.14 3.18
C LEU A 100 36.43 27.89 3.02
N GLU A 101 36.82 26.74 2.47
CA GLU A 101 38.22 26.43 2.21
C GLU A 101 38.88 27.43 1.25
N ALA A 102 38.17 27.88 0.22
CA ALA A 102 38.67 28.90 -0.70
C ALA A 102 38.88 30.26 -0.01
N ALA A 103 37.93 30.68 0.84
CA ALA A 103 38.05 31.91 1.61
C ALA A 103 39.21 31.83 2.62
N GLU A 104 39.36 30.71 3.32
CA GLU A 104 40.47 30.47 4.25
C GLU A 104 41.83 30.54 3.55
N ARG A 105 41.97 29.95 2.35
CA ARG A 105 43.20 30.08 1.54
C ARG A 105 43.50 31.53 1.16
N SER A 106 42.51 32.29 0.73
CA SER A 106 42.71 33.70 0.34
C SER A 106 43.07 34.64 1.49
N MET A 107 42.77 34.27 2.74
CA MET A 107 43.18 35.05 3.92
C MET A 107 44.58 34.70 4.41
N ALA A 108 45.09 33.53 4.03
CA ALA A 108 46.41 33.05 4.44
C ALA A 108 47.54 33.45 3.45
N GLU A 109 47.18 33.85 2.23
CA GLU A 109 48.07 34.47 1.22
C GLU A 109 48.19 35.99 1.43
#